data_AF-A0A7X2S8S0-F1
#
_entry.id   AF-A0A7X2S8S0-F1
#
_cell.length_a   1.000
_cell.length_b   1.000
_cell.length_c   1.000
_cell.angle_alpha   90.00
_cell.angle_beta   90.00
_cell.angle_gamma   90.00
#
_symmetry.space_group_name_H-M   'P 1'
#
loop_
_entity.id
_entity.type
_entity.pdbx_description
1 polymer ?
#
loop_
_entity_poly.entity_id
_entity_poly.type
_entity_poly.pdbx_seq_one_letter_code
_entity_poly.pdbx_strand_id
1 'polypeptide(L)'
;MNLQNLSLFQECFGEVGGEVQRLENAPLARLNAPSLKYETSVPQLEYMCLMMENMVLTKKLKGNVYAGFQKFSRAANVLDRFQAMTEFSNVTIFGENDMAMNPNDGIQYIALPPESELMREWFLIIDTPMFKSMMVAYDLEGFGVHTVEEGRKFKGIKTSSPAVISKAVSLLEPYVPSPLAAR
;
A
#
# COMPACT_ATOMS: atom_id res chain seq x y z
N MET A 1 16.65 9.96 -4.41
CA MET A 1 15.62 10.33 -3.41
C MET A 1 15.99 9.66 -2.09
N ASN A 2 15.64 10.23 -0.94
CA ASN A 2 15.81 9.59 0.37
C ASN A 2 14.43 9.19 0.93
N LEU A 3 14.40 8.31 1.93
CA LEU A 3 13.14 7.81 2.51
C LEU A 3 12.34 8.91 3.23
N GLN A 4 13.00 10.00 3.64
CA GLN A 4 12.34 11.16 4.25
C GLN A 4 11.35 11.83 3.29
N ASN A 5 11.79 12.11 2.07
CA ASN A 5 11.03 12.91 1.11
C ASN A 5 10.36 12.07 0.02
N LEU A 6 10.41 10.74 0.12
CA LEU A 6 9.79 9.84 -0.84
C LEU A 6 8.26 9.89 -0.68
N SER A 7 7.55 10.20 -1.77
CA SER A 7 6.09 10.16 -1.86
C SER A 7 5.68 9.36 -3.09
N LEU A 8 5.09 8.18 -2.90
CA LEU A 8 4.59 7.40 -4.03
C LEU A 8 3.39 8.08 -4.68
N PHE A 9 2.58 8.79 -3.88
CA PHE A 9 1.48 9.58 -4.39
C PHE A 9 1.97 10.66 -5.36
N GLN A 10 2.89 11.53 -4.95
CA GLN A 10 3.39 12.61 -5.81
C GLN A 10 4.05 12.07 -7.09
N GLU A 11 4.83 10.99 -6.96
CA GLU A 11 5.56 10.40 -8.08
C GLU A 11 4.66 9.66 -9.09
N CYS A 12 3.53 9.09 -8.64
CA CYS A 12 2.71 8.22 -9.49
C CYS A 12 1.36 8.83 -9.88
N PHE A 13 0.84 9.82 -9.15
CA PHE A 13 -0.52 10.36 -9.37
C PHE A 13 -0.69 10.95 -10.78
N GLY A 14 0.33 11.64 -11.30
CA GLY A 14 0.33 12.21 -12.64
C GLY A 14 0.34 11.18 -13.78
N GLU A 15 0.84 9.97 -13.50
CA GLU A 15 1.00 8.90 -14.50
C GLU A 15 -0.31 8.16 -14.80
N VAL A 16 -1.33 8.31 -13.95
CA VAL A 16 -2.65 7.73 -14.16
C VAL A 16 -3.56 8.76 -14.82
N GLY A 17 -4.12 8.42 -15.97
CA GLY A 17 -5.07 9.29 -16.68
C GLY A 17 -6.45 9.39 -16.02
N GLY A 18 -7.24 10.35 -16.48
CA GLY A 18 -8.63 10.56 -16.06
C GLY A 18 -8.81 11.57 -14.93
N GLU A 19 -10.07 11.88 -14.64
CA GLU A 19 -10.48 12.80 -13.58
C GLU A 19 -10.56 12.11 -12.21
N VAL A 20 -10.39 12.90 -11.16
CA VAL A 20 -10.56 12.45 -9.77
C VAL A 20 -12.04 12.18 -9.51
N GLN A 21 -12.35 10.96 -9.07
CA GLN A 21 -13.72 10.53 -8.78
C GLN A 21 -13.93 10.27 -7.29
N ARG A 22 -15.09 10.65 -6.75
CA ARG A 22 -15.46 10.26 -5.38
C ARG A 22 -15.94 8.81 -5.37
N LEU A 23 -15.40 8.00 -4.47
CA LEU A 23 -15.72 6.57 -4.37
C LEU A 23 -16.76 6.22 -3.31
N GLU A 24 -17.37 7.21 -2.67
CA GLU A 24 -18.45 6.98 -1.71
C GLU A 24 -19.58 6.17 -2.36
N ASN A 25 -19.83 4.95 -1.86
CA ASN A 25 -20.79 3.99 -2.41
C ASN A 25 -20.55 3.61 -3.89
N ALA A 26 -19.30 3.64 -4.36
CA ALA A 26 -18.99 3.27 -5.72
C ALA A 26 -19.36 1.79 -6.00
N PRO A 27 -19.95 1.48 -7.18
CA PRO A 27 -20.27 0.11 -7.53
C PRO A 27 -18.99 -0.71 -7.70
N LEU A 28 -19.06 -2.01 -7.42
CA LEU A 28 -17.93 -2.94 -7.51
C LEU A 28 -17.20 -2.88 -8.87
N ALA A 29 -17.96 -2.71 -9.96
CA ALA A 29 -17.40 -2.58 -11.31
C ALA A 29 -16.41 -1.40 -11.43
N ARG A 30 -16.66 -0.30 -10.71
CA ARG A 30 -15.80 0.88 -10.69
C ARG A 30 -14.54 0.65 -9.85
N LEU A 31 -14.66 -0.02 -8.72
CA LEU A 31 -13.51 -0.37 -7.87
C LEU A 31 -12.56 -1.37 -8.58
N ASN A 32 -13.15 -2.23 -9.42
CA ASN A 32 -12.43 -3.15 -10.30
C ASN A 32 -11.79 -2.49 -11.52
N ALA A 33 -12.00 -1.19 -11.77
CA ALA A 33 -11.39 -0.52 -12.91
C ALA A 33 -9.87 -0.69 -12.90
N PRO A 34 -9.23 -1.01 -14.05
CA PRO A 34 -7.78 -1.23 -14.12
C PRO A 34 -6.98 -0.06 -13.56
N SER A 35 -7.41 1.17 -13.91
CA SER A 35 -6.80 2.40 -13.42
C SER A 35 -7.87 3.43 -13.08
N LEU A 36 -7.71 4.15 -11.97
CA LEU A 36 -8.60 5.23 -11.56
C LEU A 36 -7.91 6.21 -10.60
N LYS A 37 -8.28 7.49 -10.68
CA LYS A 37 -7.99 8.51 -9.67
C LYS A 37 -9.20 8.69 -8.77
N TYR A 38 -8.98 8.83 -7.47
CA TYR A 38 -10.07 8.88 -6.52
C TYR A 38 -9.89 9.84 -5.34
N GLU A 39 -11.02 10.17 -4.74
CA GLU A 39 -11.17 10.64 -3.37
C GLU A 39 -12.09 9.69 -2.60
N THR A 40 -11.72 9.33 -1.37
CA THR A 40 -12.42 8.28 -0.61
C THR A 40 -12.17 8.38 0.89
N SER A 41 -12.82 7.51 1.67
CA SER A 41 -12.57 7.32 3.11
C SER A 41 -11.94 5.96 3.43
N VAL A 42 -11.57 5.75 4.70
CA VAL A 42 -10.90 4.53 5.20
C VAL A 42 -11.63 3.24 4.80
N PRO A 43 -12.95 3.06 5.03
CA PRO A 43 -13.61 1.77 4.76
C PRO A 43 -13.47 1.32 3.30
N GLN A 44 -13.48 2.28 2.38
CA GLN A 44 -13.38 2.00 0.95
C GLN A 44 -11.94 1.69 0.52
N LEU A 45 -10.92 2.28 1.18
CA LEU A 45 -9.52 1.90 1.00
C LEU A 45 -9.27 0.48 1.49
N GLU A 46 -9.75 0.16 2.70
CA GLU A 46 -9.64 -1.18 3.27
C GLU A 46 -10.30 -2.23 2.38
N TYR A 47 -11.47 -1.91 1.83
CA TYR A 47 -12.15 -2.79 0.88
C TYR A 47 -11.33 -3.02 -0.40
N MET A 48 -10.72 -1.97 -0.96
CA MET A 48 -9.84 -2.11 -2.14
C MET A 48 -8.57 -2.93 -1.82
N CYS A 49 -7.95 -2.69 -0.67
CA CYS A 49 -6.84 -3.52 -0.19
C CYS A 49 -7.26 -4.99 -0.07
N LEU A 50 -8.39 -5.26 0.57
CA LEU A 50 -8.89 -6.62 0.78
C LEU A 50 -9.09 -7.36 -0.56
N MET A 51 -9.63 -6.69 -1.57
CA MET A 51 -9.77 -7.28 -2.91
C MET A 51 -8.42 -7.64 -3.52
N MET A 52 -7.43 -6.75 -3.39
CA MET A 52 -6.07 -6.96 -3.90
C MET A 52 -5.35 -8.09 -3.15
N GLU A 53 -5.40 -8.09 -1.82
CA GLU A 53 -4.82 -9.12 -0.94
C GLU A 53 -5.42 -10.51 -1.24
N ASN A 54 -6.74 -10.59 -1.42
CA ASN A 54 -7.41 -11.83 -1.78
C ASN A 54 -6.92 -12.39 -3.12
N MET A 55 -6.50 -11.55 -4.08
CA MET A 55 -5.91 -12.05 -5.32
C MET A 55 -4.56 -12.73 -5.09
N VAL A 56 -3.73 -12.20 -4.20
CA VAL A 56 -2.45 -12.84 -3.81
C VAL A 56 -2.70 -14.19 -3.15
N LEU A 57 -3.59 -14.23 -2.16
CA LEU A 57 -3.87 -15.44 -1.37
C LEU A 57 -4.53 -16.54 -2.21
N THR A 58 -5.61 -16.19 -2.94
CA THR A 58 -6.38 -17.20 -3.69
C THR A 58 -5.63 -17.78 -4.88
N LYS A 59 -4.76 -16.99 -5.51
CA LYS A 59 -3.94 -17.43 -6.65
C LYS A 59 -2.54 -17.87 -6.26
N LYS A 60 -2.19 -17.77 -4.97
CA LYS A 60 -0.85 -18.09 -4.44
C LYS A 60 0.24 -17.41 -5.25
N LEU A 61 0.06 -16.12 -5.50
CA LEU A 61 0.94 -15.37 -6.39
C LEU A 61 2.35 -15.30 -5.80
N LYS A 62 3.35 -15.47 -6.66
CA LYS A 62 4.76 -15.37 -6.30
C LYS A 62 5.34 -14.07 -6.81
N GLY A 63 5.93 -13.28 -5.91
CA GLY A 63 6.55 -12.00 -6.24
C GLY A 63 6.72 -11.14 -5.00
N ASN A 64 6.59 -9.84 -5.17
CA ASN A 64 6.77 -8.87 -4.08
C ASN A 64 5.45 -8.18 -3.76
N VAL A 65 5.19 -7.98 -2.47
CA VAL A 65 4.07 -7.23 -1.94
C VAL A 65 4.62 -6.15 -1.02
N TYR A 66 4.35 -4.89 -1.34
CA TYR A 66 4.74 -3.74 -0.51
C TYR A 66 3.50 -3.09 0.04
N ALA A 67 3.43 -2.87 1.34
CA ALA A 67 2.38 -2.11 1.99
C ALA A 67 2.96 -0.98 2.83
N GLY A 68 2.24 0.13 2.90
CA GLY A 68 2.62 1.28 3.70
C GLY A 68 1.47 1.74 4.56
N PHE A 69 1.77 1.89 5.85
CA PHE A 69 0.87 2.45 6.84
C PHE A 69 1.58 3.62 7.53
N GLN A 70 0.80 4.47 8.20
CA GLN A 70 1.37 5.51 9.04
C GLN A 70 2.30 4.91 10.12
N LYS A 71 1.81 3.86 10.81
CA LYS A 71 2.47 3.21 11.93
C LYS A 71 2.29 1.71 11.87
N PHE A 72 3.20 0.94 12.45
CA PHE A 72 3.08 -0.51 12.51
C PHE A 72 1.86 -0.98 13.32
N SER A 73 1.49 -0.27 14.39
CA SER A 73 0.27 -0.57 15.15
C SER A 73 -1.01 -0.55 14.29
N ARG A 74 -1.02 0.24 13.21
CA ARG A 74 -2.16 0.31 12.27
C ARG A 74 -2.28 -0.92 11.39
N ALA A 75 -1.19 -1.62 11.16
CA ALA A 75 -1.21 -2.87 10.43
C ALA A 75 -1.77 -4.03 11.29
N ALA A 76 -1.85 -3.91 12.62
CA ALA A 76 -2.15 -5.02 13.53
C ALA A 76 -3.41 -5.83 13.13
N ASN A 77 -4.50 -5.16 12.74
CA ASN A 77 -5.75 -5.82 12.35
C ASN A 77 -5.69 -6.54 11.00
N VAL A 78 -4.61 -6.34 10.23
CA VAL A 78 -4.43 -6.90 8.88
C VAL A 78 -3.17 -7.76 8.76
N LEU A 79 -2.33 -7.82 9.81
CA LEU A 79 -1.07 -8.56 9.81
C LEU A 79 -1.23 -10.03 9.48
N ASP A 80 -2.24 -10.70 10.01
CA ASP A 80 -2.47 -12.13 9.74
C ASP A 80 -2.59 -12.43 8.23
N ARG A 81 -3.17 -11.48 7.47
CA ARG A 81 -3.31 -11.62 6.01
C ARG A 81 -1.98 -11.40 5.31
N PHE A 82 -1.19 -10.42 5.76
CA PHE A 82 0.16 -10.20 5.26
C PHE A 82 1.08 -11.39 5.57
N GLN A 83 1.00 -11.95 6.77
CA GLN A 83 1.71 -13.15 7.17
C GLN A 83 1.30 -14.34 6.30
N ALA A 84 0.01 -14.53 6.01
CA ALA A 84 -0.42 -15.60 5.11
C ALA A 84 0.15 -15.44 3.68
N MET A 85 0.38 -14.21 3.21
CA MET A 85 1.01 -13.95 1.91
C MET A 85 2.50 -14.32 1.89
N THR A 86 3.19 -14.38 3.04
CA THR A 86 4.63 -14.73 3.11
C THR A 86 4.93 -16.16 2.71
N GLU A 87 3.92 -17.05 2.69
CA GLU A 87 4.05 -18.42 2.17
C GLU A 87 4.42 -18.44 0.68
N PHE A 88 4.03 -17.39 -0.07
CA PHE A 88 4.17 -17.36 -1.53
C PHE A 88 4.92 -16.13 -2.06
N SER A 89 4.88 -15.00 -1.36
CA SER A 89 5.42 -13.72 -1.79
C SER A 89 6.34 -13.11 -0.73
N ASN A 90 7.29 -12.30 -1.16
CA ASN A 90 8.06 -11.45 -0.25
C ASN A 90 7.16 -10.29 0.17
N VAL A 91 6.94 -10.12 1.47
CA VAL A 91 6.08 -9.06 2.01
C VAL A 91 6.92 -8.04 2.75
N THR A 92 6.77 -6.78 2.38
CA THR A 92 7.45 -5.66 3.03
C THR A 92 6.43 -4.63 3.51
N ILE A 93 6.50 -4.24 4.78
CA ILE A 93 5.62 -3.25 5.40
C ILE A 93 6.43 -2.04 5.85
N PHE A 94 6.02 -0.84 5.41
CA PHE A 94 6.59 0.44 5.81
C PHE A 94 5.69 1.11 6.85
N GLY A 95 6.28 1.72 7.89
CA GLY A 95 5.55 2.49 8.89
C GLY A 95 6.41 3.06 10.02
N GLU A 96 5.84 3.92 10.85
CA GLU A 96 6.43 4.32 12.13
C GLU A 96 6.64 3.11 13.04
N ASN A 97 7.83 3.00 13.63
CA ASN A 97 8.15 1.95 14.60
C ASN A 97 7.56 2.26 15.99
N ASP A 98 6.23 2.20 16.10
CA ASP A 98 5.48 2.49 17.33
C ASP A 98 5.08 1.21 18.10
N MET A 99 5.33 0.04 17.52
CA MET A 99 4.99 -1.26 18.08
C MET A 99 6.08 -2.28 17.76
N ALA A 100 6.39 -3.14 18.72
CA ALA A 100 7.29 -4.27 18.49
C ALA A 100 6.62 -5.30 17.56
N MET A 101 7.23 -5.53 16.40
CA MET A 101 6.75 -6.52 15.42
C MET A 101 7.40 -7.88 15.64
N ASN A 102 6.71 -8.94 15.23
CA ASN A 102 7.25 -10.30 15.35
C ASN A 102 8.29 -10.54 14.23
N PRO A 103 9.59 -10.70 14.54
CA PRO A 103 10.60 -10.91 13.49
C PRO A 103 10.47 -12.28 12.78
N ASN A 104 9.64 -13.19 13.31
CA ASN A 104 9.45 -14.55 12.78
C ASN A 104 8.16 -14.73 11.96
N ASP A 105 7.43 -13.65 11.66
CA ASP A 105 6.21 -13.71 10.82
C ASP A 105 6.51 -13.73 9.31
N GLY A 106 7.78 -13.63 8.92
CA GLY A 106 8.23 -13.61 7.53
C GLY A 106 8.02 -12.27 6.81
N ILE A 107 7.54 -11.25 7.52
CA ILE A 107 7.33 -9.89 6.99
C ILE A 107 8.59 -9.06 7.22
N GLN A 108 9.00 -8.33 6.19
CA GLN A 108 10.08 -7.35 6.29
C GLN A 108 9.52 -5.99 6.71
N TYR A 109 9.79 -5.58 7.95
CA TYR A 109 9.37 -4.28 8.46
C TYR A 109 10.42 -3.21 8.21
N ILE A 110 10.04 -2.13 7.53
CA ILE A 110 10.92 -0.98 7.25
C ILE A 110 10.41 0.22 8.04
N ALA A 111 11.16 0.62 9.06
CA ALA A 111 10.84 1.78 9.86
C ALA A 111 11.01 3.06 9.03
N LEU A 112 9.96 3.87 8.95
CA LEU A 112 10.01 5.18 8.34
C LEU A 112 10.69 6.19 9.28
N PRO A 113 11.51 7.11 8.75
CA PRO A 113 12.03 8.20 9.57
C PRO A 113 10.88 9.12 10.01
N PRO A 114 11.02 9.83 11.15
CA PRO A 114 10.00 10.75 11.62
C PRO A 114 9.62 11.77 10.54
N GLU A 115 8.33 12.05 10.40
CA GLU A 115 7.79 13.02 9.43
C GLU A 115 8.06 12.66 7.95
N SER A 116 8.32 11.38 7.64
CA SER A 116 8.42 10.92 6.25
C SER A 116 7.11 11.16 5.49
N GLU A 117 7.19 11.58 4.23
CA GLU A 117 6.02 11.74 3.37
C GLU A 117 5.22 10.44 3.24
N LEU A 118 5.88 9.28 3.23
CA LEU A 118 5.22 7.97 3.23
C LEU A 118 4.32 7.73 4.45
N MET A 119 4.57 8.40 5.59
CA MET A 119 3.68 8.29 6.76
C MET A 119 2.29 8.87 6.48
N ARG A 120 2.17 9.77 5.49
CA ARG A 120 0.90 10.35 5.02
C ARG A 120 0.24 9.54 3.92
N GLU A 121 0.85 8.43 3.52
CA GLU A 121 0.37 7.59 2.44
C GLU A 121 -0.09 6.24 2.96
N TRP A 122 -1.25 5.82 2.49
CA TRP A 122 -1.68 4.44 2.53
C TRP A 122 -1.40 3.82 1.17
N PHE A 123 -0.56 2.79 1.10
CA PHE A 123 -0.32 2.11 -0.17
C PHE A 123 -0.28 0.59 -0.05
N LEU A 124 -0.63 -0.06 -1.16
CA LEU A 124 -0.48 -1.49 -1.39
C LEU A 124 -0.03 -1.69 -2.84
N ILE A 125 1.10 -2.34 -3.04
CA ILE A 125 1.67 -2.68 -4.34
C ILE A 125 1.86 -4.18 -4.38
N ILE A 126 1.24 -4.81 -5.37
CA ILE A 126 1.45 -6.21 -5.71
C ILE A 126 2.21 -6.24 -7.02
N ASP A 127 3.44 -6.74 -6.96
CA ASP A 127 4.33 -6.88 -8.10
C ASP A 127 4.69 -8.34 -8.32
N THR A 128 3.84 -9.04 -9.09
CA THR A 128 4.08 -10.44 -9.46
C THR A 128 4.10 -10.59 -10.98
N PRO A 129 4.71 -11.65 -11.54
CA PRO A 129 4.68 -11.88 -12.98
C PRO A 129 3.28 -12.11 -13.54
N MET A 130 2.37 -12.70 -12.74
CA MET A 130 1.02 -13.07 -13.16
C MET A 130 -0.01 -11.97 -12.90
N PHE A 131 0.28 -11.05 -11.98
CA PHE A 131 -0.64 -9.99 -11.59
C PHE A 131 0.13 -8.80 -11.01
N LYS A 132 -0.16 -7.62 -11.54
CA LYS A 132 0.39 -6.35 -11.04
C LYS A 132 -0.75 -5.41 -10.75
N SER A 133 -0.80 -4.90 -9.53
CA SER A 133 -1.77 -3.88 -9.12
C SER A 133 -1.18 -3.03 -8.02
N MET A 134 -1.38 -1.72 -8.09
CA MET A 134 -1.03 -0.80 -7.02
C MET A 134 -2.20 0.09 -6.66
N MET A 135 -2.21 0.50 -5.41
CA MET A 135 -3.04 1.54 -4.86
C MET A 135 -2.17 2.42 -3.95
N VAL A 136 -2.28 3.73 -4.08
CA VAL A 136 -1.69 4.69 -3.14
C VAL A 136 -2.69 5.81 -2.89
N ALA A 137 -2.86 6.18 -1.62
CA ALA A 137 -3.78 7.20 -1.17
C ALA A 137 -3.08 8.12 -0.17
N TYR A 138 -3.10 9.42 -0.44
CA TYR A 138 -2.59 10.46 0.43
C TYR A 138 -3.68 10.96 1.38
N ASP A 139 -3.36 11.06 2.66
CA ASP A 139 -4.24 11.65 3.67
C ASP A 139 -4.32 13.17 3.51
N LEU A 140 -5.50 13.67 3.13
CA LEU A 140 -5.77 15.09 2.89
C LEU A 140 -5.89 15.90 4.17
N GLU A 141 -6.29 15.28 5.27
CA GLU A 141 -6.65 15.98 6.51
C GLU A 141 -5.54 15.90 7.55
N GLY A 142 -4.63 14.93 7.39
CA GLY A 142 -3.61 14.65 8.38
C GLY A 142 -4.18 13.87 9.58
N PHE A 143 -3.28 13.37 10.40
CA PHE A 143 -3.63 12.46 11.48
C PHE A 143 -3.99 13.22 12.77
N GLY A 144 -4.93 12.68 13.55
CA GLY A 144 -5.33 13.22 14.86
C GLY A 144 -6.38 14.34 14.84
N VAL A 145 -6.90 14.70 13.66
CA VAL A 145 -7.93 15.74 13.50
C VAL A 145 -9.35 15.23 13.82
N HIS A 146 -9.61 13.94 13.58
CA HIS A 146 -10.92 13.32 13.79
C HIS A 146 -10.95 12.43 15.03
N THR A 147 -12.03 12.52 15.80
CA THR A 147 -12.34 11.57 16.89
C THR A 147 -12.73 10.18 16.36
N VAL A 148 -13.20 10.11 15.10
CA VAL A 148 -13.53 8.87 14.39
C VAL A 148 -12.68 8.79 13.12
N GLU A 149 -11.75 7.84 13.09
CA GLU A 149 -10.77 7.73 12.01
C GLU A 149 -11.36 7.36 10.65
N GLU A 150 -12.54 6.72 10.66
CA GLU A 150 -13.26 6.30 9.44
C GLU A 150 -13.68 7.49 8.56
N GLY A 151 -13.80 8.70 9.14
CA GLY A 151 -14.17 9.92 8.42
C GLY A 151 -13.04 10.51 7.57
N ARG A 152 -11.79 10.06 7.77
CA ARG A 152 -10.61 10.64 7.12
C ARG A 152 -10.70 10.54 5.61
N LYS A 153 -10.42 11.66 4.95
CA LYS A 153 -10.47 11.78 3.50
C LYS A 153 -9.10 11.56 2.88
N PHE A 154 -9.07 10.70 1.89
CA PHE A 154 -7.88 10.35 1.12
C PHE A 154 -8.08 10.68 -0.33
N LYS A 155 -6.99 11.06 -1.00
CA LYS A 155 -6.92 11.19 -2.45
C LYS A 155 -5.88 10.23 -2.99
N GLY A 156 -6.18 9.49 -4.03
CA GLY A 156 -5.30 8.42 -4.47
C GLY A 156 -5.45 8.00 -5.91
N ILE A 157 -4.65 7.00 -6.25
CA ILE A 157 -4.73 6.26 -7.50
C ILE A 157 -4.79 4.77 -7.24
N LYS A 158 -5.47 4.06 -8.13
CA LYS A 158 -5.32 2.63 -8.33
C LYS A 158 -4.89 2.43 -9.77
N THR A 159 -3.97 1.50 -10.03
CA THR A 159 -3.57 1.16 -11.40
C THR A 159 -3.02 -0.26 -11.50
N SER A 160 -3.28 -0.91 -12.63
CA SER A 160 -2.64 -2.18 -13.04
C SER A 160 -1.59 -1.98 -14.13
N SER A 161 -1.22 -0.73 -14.43
CA SER A 161 -0.19 -0.42 -15.44
C SER A 161 1.19 -0.90 -14.97
N PRO A 162 1.84 -1.84 -15.68
CA PRO A 162 3.14 -2.34 -15.30
C PRO A 162 4.20 -1.24 -15.21
N ALA A 163 4.15 -0.23 -16.09
CA ALA A 163 5.11 0.87 -16.10
C ALA A 163 5.06 1.71 -14.81
N VAL A 164 3.84 2.05 -14.35
CA VAL A 164 3.67 2.85 -13.11
C VAL A 164 4.05 2.02 -11.88
N ILE A 165 3.72 0.73 -11.90
CA ILE A 165 4.06 -0.20 -10.81
C ILE A 165 5.58 -0.39 -10.72
N SER A 166 6.27 -0.63 -11.84
CA SER A 166 7.73 -0.73 -11.88
C SER A 166 8.40 0.56 -11.42
N LYS A 167 7.86 1.74 -11.76
CA LYS A 167 8.33 3.02 -11.22
C LYS A 167 8.22 3.01 -9.68
N ALA A 168 7.03 2.74 -9.14
CA ALA A 168 6.80 2.71 -7.69
C ALA A 168 7.71 1.71 -6.96
N VAL A 169 7.87 0.49 -7.50
CA VAL A 169 8.76 -0.53 -6.95
C VAL A 169 10.21 -0.05 -6.95
N SER A 170 10.70 0.53 -8.06
CA SER A 170 12.07 1.06 -8.15
C SER A 170 12.38 2.18 -7.14
N LEU A 171 11.36 2.87 -6.64
CA LEU A 171 11.49 3.88 -5.59
C LEU A 171 11.61 3.26 -4.19
N LEU A 172 11.01 2.09 -3.96
CA LEU A 172 11.02 1.39 -2.67
C LEU A 172 12.20 0.42 -2.52
N GLU A 173 12.55 -0.30 -3.59
CA GLU A 173 13.58 -1.34 -3.61
C GLU A 173 14.91 -0.94 -2.92
N PRO A 174 15.44 0.29 -3.09
CA PRO A 174 16.70 0.67 -2.43
C PRO A 174 16.66 0.64 -0.90
N TYR A 175 15.48 0.65 -0.30
CA TYR A 175 15.27 0.62 1.16
C TYR A 175 14.90 -0.75 1.69
N VAL A 176 14.63 -1.71 0.80
CA VAL A 176 14.28 -3.07 1.18
C VAL A 176 15.57 -3.88 1.25
N PRO A 177 15.87 -4.51 2.40
CA PRO A 177 16.99 -5.41 2.50
C PRO A 177 16.87 -6.48 1.42
N SER A 178 17.96 -6.71 0.67
CA SER A 178 18.04 -7.87 -0.22
C SER A 178 17.56 -9.09 0.57
N PRO A 179 16.70 -9.96 0.00
CA PRO A 179 16.36 -11.21 0.64
C PRO A 179 17.66 -11.86 1.05
N LEU A 180 17.84 -12.12 2.36
CA LEU A 180 18.87 -13.02 2.82
C LEU A 180 18.69 -14.27 1.96
N ALA A 181 19.74 -14.60 1.19
CA ALA A 181 19.77 -15.80 0.36
C ALA A 181 19.14 -16.93 1.17
N ALA A 182 18.03 -17.47 0.65
CA ALA A 182 17.19 -18.44 1.32
C ALA A 182 18.06 -19.47 2.06
N ARG A 183 17.84 -19.59 3.37
CA ARG A 183 18.31 -20.75 4.13
C ARG A 183 17.46 -21.95 3.78
#